data_AF-A0A929DSF1-F1
#
_entry.id   AF-A0A929DSF1-F1
#
_cell.length_a   1.000
_cell.length_b   1.000
_cell.length_c   1.000
_cell.angle_alpha   90.00
_cell.angle_beta   90.00
_cell.angle_gamma   90.00
#
_symmetry.space_group_name_H-M   'P 1'
#
loop_
_entity.id
_entity.type
_entity.pdbx_description
1 polymer ?
#
loop_
_entity_poly.entity_id
_entity_poly.type
_entity_poly.pdbx_seq_one_letter_code
_entity_poly.pdbx_strand_id
1 'polypeptide(L)' 'MITAILDFGTNTFNLLIAERKERAFKILHTSKQPVKLGKGGIQVKRITPDAFERGFVAIQNHMETIARYKVDDIRA' A
#
# COMPACT_ATOMS: atom_id res chain seq x y z
N MET A 1 19.12 5.79 0.43
CA MET A 1 17.94 5.78 -0.46
C MET A 1 16.77 5.22 0.33
N ILE A 2 15.70 5.99 0.47
CA ILE A 2 14.46 5.61 1.12
C ILE A 2 13.46 5.21 0.04
N THR A 3 12.89 4.02 0.13
CA THR A 3 11.94 3.49 -0.84
C THR A 3 10.63 3.13 -0.15
N ALA A 4 9.50 3.52 -0.73
CA ALA A 4 8.19 3.05 -0.35
C ALA A 4 7.75 1.92 -1.29
N ILE A 5 7.25 0.83 -0.73
CA ILE A 5 6.72 -0.33 -1.44
C ILE A 5 5.26 -0.48 -1.02
N LEU A 6 4.37 -0.40 -2.00
CA LEU A 6 2.95 -0.68 -1.88
C LEU A 6 2.68 -2.10 -2.38
N ASP A 7 1.81 -2.82 -1.69
CA ASP A 7 1.35 -4.15 -2.11
C ASP A 7 -0.17 -4.18 -2.04
N PHE A 8 -0.81 -4.33 -3.19
CA PHE A 8 -2.26 -4.24 -3.36
C PHE A 8 -2.92 -5.61 -3.42
N GLY A 9 -3.01 -6.27 -2.27
CA GLY A 9 -3.69 -7.56 -2.13
C GLY A 9 -5.22 -7.48 -2.21
N THR A 10 -5.87 -8.63 -2.41
CA THR A 10 -7.33 -8.72 -2.50
C THR A 10 -8.05 -8.45 -1.17
N ASN A 11 -7.37 -8.62 -0.04
CA ASN A 11 -7.92 -8.35 1.29
C ASN A 11 -7.35 -7.07 1.93
N THR A 12 -6.05 -6.81 1.74
CA THR A 12 -5.33 -5.73 2.43
C THR A 12 -4.34 -5.07 1.51
N PHE A 13 -4.18 -3.76 1.66
CA PHE A 13 -3.10 -2.98 1.06
C PHE A 13 -2.02 -2.73 2.10
N ASN A 14 -0.79 -3.11 1.79
CA ASN A 14 0.35 -2.96 2.67
C ASN A 14 1.25 -1.82 2.18
N LEU A 15 1.89 -1.12 3.12
CA LEU A 15 2.93 -0.14 2.87
C LEU A 15 4.17 -0.53 3.69
N LEU A 16 5.32 -0.61 3.03
CA LEU A 16 6.63 -0.72 3.64
C LEU A 16 7.47 0.47 3.19
N ILE A 17 8.00 1.25 4.13
CA ILE A 17 9.01 2.28 3.83
C ILE A 17 10.32 1.82 4.46
N ALA A 18 11.36 1.67 3.64
CA ALA A 18 12.66 1.20 4.10
C ALA A 18 13.78 2.07 3.55
N GLU A 19 14.80 2.30 4.38
CA GLU A 19 16.04 2.94 3.99
C GLU A 19 17.09 1.88 3.67
N ARG A 20 17.61 1.89 2.44
CA ARG A 20 18.78 1.10 2.07
C ARG A 20 20.04 1.70 2.67
N LYS A 21 20.73 0.92 3.50
CA LYS A 21 22.12 1.13 3.95
C LYS A 21 23.05 0.24 3.11
N GLU A 22 24.37 0.39 3.25
CA GLU A 22 25.36 -0.29 2.38
C GLU A 22 25.16 -1.80 2.27
N ARG A 23 24.82 -2.48 3.38
CA ARG A 23 24.64 -3.95 3.42
C ARG A 23 23.35 -4.39 4.14
N ALA A 24 22.43 -3.47 4.37
CA ALA A 24 21.22 -3.74 5.15
C ALA A 24 20.06 -2.83 4.75
N PHE A 25 18.86 -3.20 5.18
CA PHE A 25 17.68 -2.34 5.12
C PHE A 25 17.26 -1.96 6.54
N LYS A 26 16.95 -0.68 6.74
CA LYS A 26 16.30 -0.20 7.95
C LYS A 26 14.83 0.07 7.63
N ILE A 27 13.93 -0.67 8.27
CA ILE A 27 12.49 -0.39 8.17
C ILE A 27 12.21 0.92 8.90
N LEU A 28 11.64 1.88 8.19
CA LEU A 28 11.22 3.17 8.75
C LEU A 28 9.74 3.17 9.13
N HIS A 29 8.91 2.47 8.33
CA HIS A 29 7.48 2.38 8.56
C HIS A 29 6.91 1.10 7.96
N THR A 30 5.90 0.54 8.62
CA THR A 30 5.04 -0.49 8.04
C THR A 30 3.60 -0.23 8.44
N SER A 31 2.67 -0.37 7.50
CA SER A 31 1.24 -0.33 7.78
C SER A 31 0.48 -1.28 6.88
N LYS A 32 -0.69 -1.70 7.39
CA LYS A 32 -1.61 -2.60 6.72
C LYS A 32 -3.01 -2.02 6.81
N GLN A 33 -3.66 -1.82 5.68
CA GLN A 33 -5.02 -1.33 5.60
C GLN A 33 -5.95 -2.40 5.01
N PRO A 34 -6.97 -2.87 5.75
CA PRO A 34 -7.97 -3.76 5.19
C PRO A 34 -8.80 -3.04 4.11
N VAL A 35 -8.86 -3.61 2.91
CA VAL A 35 -9.61 -3.05 1.77
C VAL A 35 -10.72 -3.98 1.31
N LYS A 36 -10.52 -5.30 1.45
CA LYS A 36 -11.47 -6.35 1.02
C LYS A 36 -11.92 -6.13 -0.43
N LEU A 37 -10.96 -5.91 -1.34
CA LEU A 37 -11.21 -5.72 -2.77
C LEU A 37 -12.02 -6.88 -3.40
N GLY A 38 -11.75 -8.10 -2.95
CA GLY A 38 -12.46 -9.29 -3.46
C GLY A 38 -13.90 -9.44 -2.97
N LYS A 39 -14.34 -8.63 -2.00
CA LYS A 39 -15.66 -8.78 -1.38
C LYS A 39 -16.76 -8.55 -2.42
N GLY A 40 -17.67 -9.51 -2.57
CA GLY A 40 -18.86 -9.40 -3.41
C GLY A 40 -18.65 -9.54 -4.92
N GLY A 41 -17.42 -9.42 -5.43
CA GLY A 41 -17.13 -9.44 -6.87
C GLY A 41 -16.10 -10.47 -7.33
N ILE A 42 -15.31 -11.08 -6.43
CA ILE A 42 -14.21 -11.97 -6.82
C ILE A 42 -14.67 -13.22 -7.59
N GLN A 43 -15.85 -13.76 -7.23
CA GLN A 43 -16.47 -14.92 -7.87
C GLN A 43 -16.71 -14.68 -9.38
N VAL A 44 -17.03 -13.43 -9.73
CA VAL A 44 -17.37 -12.99 -11.09
C VAL A 44 -16.26 -12.13 -11.71
N LYS A 45 -15.04 -12.19 -11.15
CA LYS A 45 -13.86 -11.45 -11.61
C LYS A 45 -14.09 -9.93 -11.76
N ARG A 46 -14.87 -9.35 -10.84
CA ARG A 46 -15.13 -7.90 -10.78
C ARG A 46 -14.74 -7.32 -9.43
N ILE A 47 -14.33 -6.07 -9.43
CA ILE A 47 -14.24 -5.24 -8.23
C ILE A 47 -15.55 -4.47 -8.16
N THR A 48 -16.23 -4.54 -7.01
CA THR A 48 -17.48 -3.82 -6.82
C THR A 48 -17.22 -2.32 -6.62
N PRO A 49 -18.17 -1.42 -6.91
CA PRO A 49 -17.98 0.02 -6.72
C PRO A 49 -17.54 0.41 -5.30
N ASP A 50 -18.13 -0.22 -4.27
CA ASP A 50 -17.76 0.00 -2.88
C ASP A 50 -16.35 -0.50 -2.55
N ALA A 51 -15.91 -1.58 -3.18
CA ALA A 51 -14.54 -2.08 -3.04
C ALA A 51 -13.53 -1.15 -3.71
N PHE A 52 -13.89 -0.58 -4.85
CA PHE A 52 -13.09 0.41 -5.55
C PHE A 52 -12.87 1.66 -4.69
N GLU A 53 -13.94 2.22 -4.12
CA GLU A 53 -13.87 3.39 -3.24
C GLU A 53 -12.97 3.16 -2.02
N ARG A 54 -13.12 2.01 -1.34
CA ARG A 54 -12.21 1.63 -0.24
C ARG A 54 -10.76 1.52 -0.68
N GLY A 55 -10.52 1.05 -1.91
CA GLY A 55 -9.18 0.97 -2.51
C GLY A 55 -8.56 2.34 -2.69
N PHE A 56 -9.30 3.31 -3.24
CA PHE A 56 -8.83 4.69 -3.40
C PHE A 56 -8.51 5.35 -2.05
N VAL A 57 -9.40 5.21 -1.07
CA VAL A 57 -9.16 5.75 0.29
C VAL A 57 -7.90 5.13 0.90
N ALA A 58 -7.68 3.83 0.73
CA ALA A 58 -6.47 3.18 1.23
C ALA A 58 -5.19 3.65 0.55
N ILE A 59 -5.22 3.85 -0.78
CA ILE A 59 -4.09 4.42 -1.52
C ILE A 59 -3.82 5.84 -1.02
N GLN A 60 -4.84 6.69 -0.87
CA GLN A 60 -4.68 8.05 -0.39
C GLN A 60 -4.04 8.08 1.02
N ASN A 61 -4.54 7.27 1.96
CA ASN A 61 -3.97 7.17 3.31
C ASN A 61 -2.48 6.75 3.30
N HIS A 62 -2.12 5.81 2.43
CA HIS A 62 -0.73 5.39 2.27
C HIS A 62 0.12 6.50 1.63
N MET A 63 -0.39 7.23 0.63
CA MET A 63 0.30 8.37 0.02
C MET A 63 0.53 9.51 1.01
N GLU A 64 -0.46 9.83 1.85
CA GLU A 64 -0.31 10.80 2.95
C GLU A 64 0.76 10.35 3.95
N THR A 65 0.86 9.04 4.18
CA THR A 65 1.92 8.47 5.02
C THR A 65 3.27 8.60 4.34
N ILE A 66 3.38 8.22 3.07
CA ILE A 66 4.60 8.34 2.26
C ILE A 66 5.10 9.78 2.25
N ALA A 67 4.23 10.78 2.11
CA ALA A 67 4.61 12.20 2.08
C ALA A 67 5.32 12.69 3.36
N ARG A 68 5.13 12.01 4.49
CA ARG A 68 5.83 12.31 5.76
C ARG A 68 7.26 11.77 5.81
N TYR A 69 7.60 10.84 4.93
CA TYR A 69 8.93 10.29 4.78
C TYR A 69 9.53 10.87 3.49
N LYS A 70 10.74 11.40 3.52
CA LYS A 70 11.41 11.93 2.32
C LYS A 70 11.82 10.78 1.39
N VAL A 71 10.84 10.13 0.78
CA VAL A 71 11.00 8.93 -0.04
C VAL A 71 11.61 9.33 -1.37
N ASP A 72 12.62 8.58 -1.80
CA ASP A 72 13.33 8.78 -3.06
C ASP A 72 12.69 8.00 -4.22
N ASP A 73 12.03 6.87 -3.94
CA ASP A 73 11.38 5.99 -4.93
C ASP A 73 10.11 5.33 -4.36
N ILE A 74 9.06 5.21 -5.18
CA ILE A 74 7.80 4.54 -4.82
C ILE A 74 7.55 3.41 -5.82
N ARG A 75 7.28 2.20 -5.31
CA ARG A 75 6.92 1.02 -6.12
C ARG A 75 5.60 0.43 -5.64
N ALA A 76 4.81 -0.12 -6.57
CA ALA A 76 3.55 -0.80 -6.31
C ALA A 76 3.41 -2.03 -7.22
#